data_AF-A0A177N8M1-F1
#
_entry.id   AF-A0A177N8M1-F1
#
_cell.length_a   1.000
_cell.length_b   1.000
_cell.length_c   1.000
_cell.angle_alpha   90.00
_cell.angle_beta   90.00
_cell.angle_gamma   90.00
#
_symmetry.space_group_name_H-M   'P 1'
#
loop_
_entity.id
_entity.type
_entity.pdbx_description
1 polymer ?
#
loop_
_entity_poly.entity_id
_entity_poly.type
_entity_poly.pdbx_seq_one_letter_code
_entity_poly.pdbx_strand_id
1 'polypeptide(L)' 'MALFFVLLPVYILFCLWLGFRILRKAGFDGRWVIALLVPVLNIIMIWVFAFSRWPGLREDVDQGF' A
#
# COMPACT_ATOMS: atom_id res chain seq x y z
N MET A 1 11.98 26.85 -4.79
CA MET A 1 11.17 26.83 -3.53
C MET A 1 9.69 26.58 -3.81
N ALA A 2 8.98 27.42 -4.59
CA ALA A 2 7.55 27.19 -4.89
C ALA A 2 7.24 25.82 -5.54
N LEU A 3 8.06 25.38 -6.49
CA LEU A 3 7.92 24.07 -7.15
C LEU A 3 7.91 22.90 -6.15
N PHE A 4 8.76 22.95 -5.12
CA PHE A 4 8.86 21.90 -4.11
C PHE A 4 7.56 21.77 -3.31
N PHE A 5 6.96 22.90 -2.92
CA PHE A 5 5.69 22.92 -2.18
C PHE A 5 4.49 22.42 -3.00
N VAL A 6 4.58 22.41 -4.33
CA VAL A 6 3.55 21.83 -5.20
C VAL A 6 3.83 20.36 -5.52
N LEU A 7 5.07 20.02 -5.83
CA LEU A 7 5.45 18.65 -6.19
C LEU A 7 5.36 17.68 -5.02
N LEU A 8 5.72 18.11 -3.80
CA LEU A 8 5.68 17.27 -2.61
C LEU A 8 4.27 16.73 -2.31
N PRO A 9 3.21 17.55 -2.18
CA PRO A 9 1.87 17.04 -1.93
C PRO A 9 1.33 16.23 -3.10
N VAL A 10 1.63 16.60 -4.35
CA VAL A 10 1.23 15.82 -5.54
C VAL A 10 1.85 14.42 -5.49
N TYR A 11 3.13 14.31 -5.16
CA TYR A 11 3.81 13.03 -5.00
C TYR A 11 3.20 12.19 -3.87
N ILE A 12 2.94 12.79 -2.71
CA ILE A 12 2.32 12.09 -1.57
C ILE A 12 0.93 11.57 -1.95
N LEU A 13 0.09 12.41 -2.56
CA LEU A 13 -1.25 12.02 -3.00
C LEU A 13 -1.21 10.92 -4.05
N PHE A 14 -0.24 10.97 -4.97
CA PHE A 14 -0.03 9.92 -5.97
C PHE A 14 0.36 8.59 -5.33
N CYS A 15 1.30 8.60 -4.37
CA CYS A 15 1.70 7.40 -3.62
C CYS A 15 0.54 6.81 -2.81
N LEU A 16 -0.25 7.64 -2.13
CA LEU A 16 -1.43 7.19 -1.39
C LEU A 16 -2.50 6.63 -2.35
N TRP A 17 -2.73 7.26 -3.49
CA TRP A 17 -3.69 6.75 -4.46
C TRP A 17 -3.26 5.38 -5.03
N LEU A 18 -1.97 5.23 -5.38
CA LEU A 18 -1.41 3.96 -5.82
C LEU A 18 -1.50 2.88 -4.73
N GLY A 19 -1.09 3.19 -3.51
CA GLY A 19 -1.18 2.27 -2.37
C GLY A 19 -2.62 1.80 -2.16
N PHE A 20 -3.58 2.71 -2.17
CA PHE A 20 -5.00 2.38 -2.02
C PHE A 20 -5.48 1.41 -3.10
N ARG A 21 -5.04 1.60 -4.35
CA ARG A 21 -5.37 0.70 -5.46
C ARG A 21 -4.72 -0.68 -5.30
N ILE A 22 -3.48 -0.74 -4.84
CA ILE A 22 -2.77 -2.01 -4.58
C ILE A 22 -3.47 -2.80 -3.49
N LEU A 23 -3.77 -2.16 -2.35
CA LEU A 23 -4.44 -2.84 -1.23
C LEU A 23 -5.82 -3.39 -1.63
N ARG A 24 -6.61 -2.60 -2.38
CA ARG A 24 -7.90 -3.09 -2.90
C ARG A 24 -7.75 -4.26 -3.86
N LYS A 25 -6.68 -4.30 -4.67
CA LYS A 25 -6.41 -5.42 -5.59
C LYS A 25 -5.95 -6.67 -4.83
N ALA A 26 -5.18 -6.49 -3.76
CA ALA A 26 -4.81 -7.57 -2.86
C ALA A 26 -5.99 -8.07 -2.01
N GLY A 27 -7.13 -7.37 -2.03
CA GLY A 27 -8.36 -7.71 -1.30
C GLY A 27 -8.39 -7.23 0.16
N PHE A 28 -7.43 -6.39 0.56
CA PHE A 28 -7.41 -5.74 1.86
C PHE A 28 -8.27 -4.45 1.85
N ASP A 29 -8.64 -3.97 3.04
CA ASP A 29 -9.30 -2.66 3.18
C ASP A 29 -8.33 -1.56 2.71
N GLY A 30 -8.73 -0.78 1.70
CA GLY A 30 -7.91 0.30 1.16
C GLY A 30 -7.51 1.37 2.18
N ARG A 31 -8.22 1.49 3.30
CA ARG A 31 -7.89 2.43 4.40
C ARG A 31 -6.52 2.15 5.03
N TRP A 32 -6.03 0.93 4.95
CA TRP A 32 -4.68 0.56 5.41
C TRP A 32 -3.57 1.32 4.67
N VAL A 33 -3.87 2.01 3.56
CA VAL A 33 -2.93 2.91 2.90
C VAL A 33 -2.40 4.03 3.81
N ILE A 34 -3.15 4.41 4.85
CA ILE A 34 -2.70 5.42 5.83
C ILE A 34 -1.46 4.93 6.59
N ALA A 35 -1.24 3.61 6.69
CA ALA A 35 -0.01 3.05 7.25
C ALA A 35 1.24 3.51 6.48
N LEU A 36 1.12 3.87 5.19
CA LEU A 36 2.22 4.43 4.41
C LEU A 36 2.73 5.77 4.97
N LEU A 37 1.91 6.49 5.75
CA LEU A 37 2.31 7.76 6.37
C LEU A 37 3.13 7.56 7.64
N VAL A 38 3.10 6.37 8.24
CA VAL A 38 3.81 6.06 9.49
C VAL A 38 5.00 5.15 9.17
N PRO A 39 6.25 5.60 9.35
CA PRO A 39 7.44 4.83 8.94
C PRO A 39 7.53 3.44 9.59
N VAL A 40 7.20 3.34 10.87
CA VAL A 40 7.23 2.07 11.61
C VAL A 40 6.17 1.10 11.07
N LEU A 41 4.97 1.60 10.78
CA LEU A 41 3.91 0.76 10.22
C LEU A 41 4.26 0.28 8.81
N ASN A 42 4.92 1.09 7.97
CA ASN A 42 5.40 0.62 6.66
C ASN A 42 6.26 -0.63 6.79
N ILE A 43 7.23 -0.63 7.70
CA ILE A 43 8.14 -1.77 7.90
C ILE A 43 7.34 -3.01 8.32
N ILE A 44 6.43 -2.85 9.29
CA ILE A 44 5.57 -3.94 9.76
C ILE A 44 4.67 -4.44 8.62
N MET A 45 4.09 -3.54 7.83
CA MET A 45 3.20 -3.88 6.71
C MET A 45 3.93 -4.67 5.62
N ILE A 46 5.23 -4.44 5.38
CA ILE A 46 6.01 -5.25 4.44
C ILE A 46 6.04 -6.72 4.92
N TRP A 47 6.26 -6.96 6.20
CA TRP A 47 6.28 -8.31 6.76
C TRP A 47 4.88 -8.93 6.71
N VAL A 48 3.85 -8.17 7.09
CA VAL A 48 2.46 -8.62 7.01
C VAL A 48 2.11 -9.00 5.57
N PHE A 49 2.43 -8.17 4.57
CA PHE A 49 2.12 -8.48 3.17
C PHE A 49 2.93 -9.63 2.59
N ALA A 50 4.15 -9.86 3.09
CA ALA A 50 4.98 -10.99 2.68
C ALA A 50 4.45 -12.33 3.22
N PHE A 51 3.95 -12.36 4.46
CA PHE A 51 3.52 -13.58 5.13
C PHE A 51 2.00 -13.76 5.21
N SER A 52 1.21 -12.82 4.68
CA SER A 52 -0.24 -12.94 4.64
C SER A 52 -0.69 -13.49 3.29
N ARG A 53 -1.74 -14.31 3.31
CA ARG A 53 -2.46 -14.66 2.10
C ARG A 53 -3.19 -13.43 1.57
N TRP A 54 -3.14 -13.24 0.25
CA TRP A 54 -3.79 -12.12 -0.40
C TRP A 54 -5.23 -12.53 -0.75
N PRO A 55 -6.25 -12.00 -0.04
CA PRO A 55 -7.64 -12.44 -0.20
C PRO A 55 -8.24 -12.10 -1.58
N GLY A 56 -7.69 -11.12 -2.29
CA GLY A 56 -8.14 -10.73 -3.63
C GLY A 56 -7.51 -11.53 -4.77
N LEU A 57 -6.58 -12.44 -4.48
CA LEU A 57 -5.98 -13.30 -5.48
C LEU A 57 -6.90 -14.48 -5.79
N ARG A 58 -6.82 -15.00 -7.01
CA ARG A 58 -7.65 -16.13 -7.45
C ARG A 58 -7.20 -17.42 -6.74
N GLU A 59 -8.15 -18.31 -6.47
CA GLU A 59 -7.93 -19.57 -5.75
C GLU A 59 -7.02 -20.56 -6.51
N ASP A 60 -6.90 -20.40 -7.84
CA ASP A 60 -6.05 -21.21 -8.73
C ASP A 60 -4.57 -20.82 -8.69
N VAL A 61 -4.22 -19.71 -8.01
CA VAL A 61 -2.83 -19.23 -7.89
C VAL A 61 -2.24 -19.72 -6.58
N ASP A 62 -1.18 -20.53 -6.67
CA ASP A 62 -0.37 -20.89 -5.50
C ASP A 62 0.25 -19.63 -4.91
N GLN A 63 -0.15 -19.30 -3.68
CA GLN A 63 0.31 -18.10 -2.97
C GLN A 63 1.64 -18.32 -2.26
N GLY A 64 2.12 -19.56 -2.17
CA GLY A 64 3.34 -19.90 -1.44
C GLY A 64 3.30 -19.56 0.05
N PHE A 65 4.39 -19.92 0.73
CA PHE A 65 4.90 -19.36 1.98
C PHE A 65 6.43 -19.44 1.94
#